data_AF-A0A916FPK2-F1
#
_entry.id   AF-A0A916FPK2-F1
#
_cell.length_a   1.000
_cell.length_b   1.000
_cell.length_c   1.000
_cell.angle_alpha   90.00
_cell.angle_beta   90.00
_cell.angle_gamma   90.00
#
_symmetry.space_group_name_H-M   'P 1'
#
loop_
_entity.id
_entity.type
_entity.pdbx_description
1 polymer ?
#
loop_
_entity_poly.entity_id
_entity_poly.type
_entity_poly.pdbx_seq_one_letter_code
_entity_poly.pdbx_strand_id
1 'polypeptide(L)'
;IVHKGRVCGVYHKMYLPNYGVFDEQRYFQAGGKPLNFILNGVTIGLEICEDIWYPEGPARLQSLAGAELIVNINASPYHVGKAALREEMLITRARDNEVIIAYNNTVGGQDELVFDGRGLVIDEKGNILARGKAFEEDLVTVDIDIDPIYMARLHDPRRRELKRTLPDGSVNVLDLGPIRKKKKTAALPKRKTPRLEEAEEVLQALILGTRDYVKKNGFTHVAVGLSGGIDSALVAAVASLALGSNNITCVAMPSRYTSKESVIDAEALAKNLGIKLVTIPIEDTFSQYLKMMKPAFKGTKPNEAEENMQARIRGNILMALSNKFGWLVLTTGNKSEMSVGYATLYGDMA
;
A
#
# COMPACT_ATOMS: atom_id res chain seq x y z
N ILE A 1 15.47 -19.00 -5.07
CA ILE A 1 14.92 -19.95 -6.05
C ILE A 1 14.85 -21.35 -5.42
N VAL A 2 13.65 -21.90 -5.28
CA VAL A 2 13.43 -23.25 -4.75
C VAL A 2 12.89 -24.14 -5.87
N HIS A 3 13.51 -25.29 -6.11
CA HIS A 3 13.08 -26.24 -7.13
C HIS A 3 13.28 -27.67 -6.62
N LYS A 4 12.26 -28.54 -6.80
CA LYS A 4 12.25 -29.94 -6.32
C LYS A 4 12.63 -30.08 -4.83
N GLY A 5 12.11 -29.18 -3.99
CA GLY A 5 12.34 -29.19 -2.54
C GLY A 5 13.73 -28.75 -2.09
N ARG A 6 14.56 -28.16 -2.98
CA ARG A 6 15.91 -27.67 -2.65
C ARG A 6 16.06 -26.20 -3.01
N VAL A 7 16.87 -25.48 -2.24
CA VAL A 7 17.33 -24.13 -2.60
C VAL A 7 18.40 -24.28 -3.68
N CYS A 8 18.10 -23.84 -4.90
CA CYS A 8 19.00 -24.00 -6.04
C CYS A 8 19.80 -22.72 -6.35
N GLY A 9 19.28 -21.56 -5.95
CA GLY A 9 19.94 -20.28 -6.19
C GLY A 9 19.40 -19.19 -5.28
N VAL A 10 20.26 -18.25 -4.94
CA VAL A 10 19.95 -17.08 -4.11
C VAL A 10 20.36 -15.83 -4.89
N TYR A 11 19.44 -14.88 -4.95
CA TYR A 11 19.68 -13.56 -5.53
C TYR A 11 19.63 -12.54 -4.39
N HIS A 12 20.58 -11.60 -4.38
CA HIS A 12 20.65 -10.51 -3.42
C HIS A 12 20.35 -9.22 -4.17
N LYS A 13 19.39 -8.44 -3.65
CA LYS A 13 18.98 -7.14 -4.22
C LYS A 13 20.20 -6.24 -4.40
N MET A 14 20.36 -5.64 -5.57
CA MET A 14 21.56 -4.89 -5.93
C MET A 14 21.39 -3.40 -5.64
N TYR A 15 20.19 -2.86 -5.83
CA TYR A 15 19.89 -1.48 -5.51
C TYR A 15 19.02 -1.38 -4.26
N LEU A 16 19.61 -0.81 -3.21
CA LEU A 16 18.97 -0.65 -1.90
C LEU A 16 18.44 0.80 -1.78
N PRO A 17 17.12 1.04 -1.92
CA PRO A 17 16.55 2.36 -1.74
C PRO A 17 16.78 2.84 -0.30
N ASN A 18 17.23 4.08 -0.17
CA ASN A 18 17.52 4.73 1.10
C ASN A 18 16.93 6.17 1.15
N TYR A 19 15.74 6.31 0.57
CA TYR A 19 15.01 7.57 0.44
C TYR A 19 13.53 7.38 0.76
N GLY A 20 12.86 8.46 1.16
CA GLY A 20 11.44 8.43 1.52
C GLY A 20 11.18 7.50 2.71
N VAL A 21 10.41 6.44 2.46
CA VAL A 21 10.02 5.45 3.48
C VAL A 21 10.98 4.28 3.61
N PHE A 22 12.03 4.23 2.79
CA PHE A 22 12.99 3.13 2.76
C PHE A 22 14.33 3.53 3.37
N ASP A 23 14.89 2.63 4.19
CA ASP A 23 16.22 2.74 4.80
C ASP A 23 16.95 1.39 4.69
N GLU A 24 16.97 0.80 3.49
CA GLU A 24 17.45 -0.59 3.32
C GLU A 24 18.95 -0.73 3.59
N GLN A 25 19.75 0.31 3.37
CA GLN A 25 21.21 0.24 3.61
C GLN A 25 21.55 0.16 5.10
N ARG A 26 20.62 0.51 5.98
CA ARG A 26 20.75 0.28 7.43
C ARG A 26 20.77 -1.20 7.79
N TYR A 27 20.06 -2.03 7.04
CA TYR A 27 19.83 -3.44 7.38
C TYR A 27 20.56 -4.43 6.47
N PHE A 28 20.82 -4.03 5.21
CA PHE A 28 21.28 -4.93 4.17
C PHE A 28 22.55 -4.44 3.47
N GLN A 29 23.30 -5.41 2.93
CA GLN A 29 24.36 -5.15 1.97
C GLN A 29 23.85 -5.45 0.56
N ALA A 30 24.23 -4.60 -0.39
CA ALA A 30 23.87 -4.78 -1.79
C ALA A 30 24.47 -6.06 -2.37
N GLY A 31 23.71 -6.73 -3.23
CA GLY A 31 24.18 -7.86 -4.03
C GLY A 31 25.24 -7.42 -5.05
N GLY A 32 26.20 -8.31 -5.32
CA GLY A 32 27.32 -8.01 -6.22
C GLY A 32 27.12 -8.38 -7.69
N LYS A 33 26.20 -9.32 -8.00
CA LYS A 33 26.00 -9.83 -9.37
C LYS A 33 24.56 -10.24 -9.64
N PRO A 34 24.02 -9.95 -10.84
CA PRO A 34 22.73 -10.47 -11.28
C PRO A 34 22.71 -11.99 -11.40
N LEU A 35 21.50 -12.58 -11.35
CA LEU A 35 21.27 -14.01 -11.49
C LEU A 35 20.23 -14.29 -12.58
N ASN A 36 20.60 -15.08 -13.58
CA ASN A 36 19.71 -15.73 -14.52
C ASN A 36 19.56 -17.21 -14.14
N PHE A 37 18.39 -17.79 -14.38
CA PHE A 37 18.19 -19.23 -14.31
C PHE A 37 17.46 -19.73 -15.56
N ILE A 38 17.79 -20.94 -15.99
CA ILE A 38 17.20 -21.58 -17.17
C ILE A 38 16.16 -22.58 -16.69
N LEU A 39 14.95 -22.49 -17.23
CA LEU A 39 13.85 -23.38 -16.92
C LEU A 39 13.10 -23.73 -18.21
N ASN A 40 12.98 -25.02 -18.53
CA ASN A 40 12.36 -25.46 -19.79
C ASN A 40 12.99 -24.83 -21.05
N GLY A 41 14.28 -24.49 -21.02
CA GLY A 41 14.97 -23.84 -22.13
C GLY A 41 14.75 -22.33 -22.24
N VAL A 42 13.93 -21.72 -21.36
CA VAL A 42 13.74 -20.27 -21.29
C VAL A 42 14.71 -19.70 -20.25
N THR A 43 15.44 -18.64 -20.62
CA THR A 43 16.33 -17.94 -19.68
C THR A 43 15.57 -16.86 -18.94
N ILE A 44 15.56 -16.93 -17.60
CA ILE A 44 14.79 -16.04 -16.74
C ILE A 44 15.73 -15.25 -15.82
N GLY A 45 15.69 -13.93 -15.89
CA GLY A 45 16.36 -13.05 -14.93
C GLY A 45 15.49 -12.84 -13.69
N LEU A 46 16.13 -12.84 -12.51
CA LEU A 46 15.48 -12.56 -11.24
C LEU A 46 15.94 -11.21 -10.69
N GLU A 47 14.99 -10.40 -10.23
CA GLU A 47 15.24 -9.08 -9.67
C GLU A 47 14.34 -8.79 -8.46
N ILE A 48 14.73 -7.81 -7.65
CA ILE A 48 13.95 -7.36 -6.50
C ILE A 48 13.72 -5.86 -6.58
N CYS A 49 12.46 -5.47 -6.75
CA CYS A 49 11.95 -4.12 -6.61
C CYS A 49 12.78 -3.06 -7.35
N GLU A 50 13.56 -2.27 -6.59
CA GLU A 50 14.36 -1.14 -7.07
C GLU A 50 15.33 -1.50 -8.21
N ASP A 51 15.74 -2.76 -8.31
CA ASP A 51 16.64 -3.26 -9.35
C ASP A 51 16.19 -2.88 -10.78
N ILE A 52 14.88 -2.89 -11.07
CA ILE A 52 14.35 -2.63 -12.43
C ILE A 52 14.23 -1.15 -12.79
N TRP A 53 14.33 -0.25 -11.80
CA TRP A 53 14.04 1.17 -12.01
C TRP A 53 15.10 1.89 -12.84
N TYR A 54 16.31 1.33 -12.92
CA TYR A 54 17.44 1.96 -13.60
C TYR A 54 17.61 1.43 -15.03
N PRO A 55 17.76 2.31 -16.05
CA PRO A 55 17.93 1.88 -17.44
C PRO A 55 19.16 0.97 -17.65
N GLU A 56 20.25 1.28 -16.94
CA GLU A 56 21.52 0.54 -16.99
C GLU A 56 21.70 -0.42 -15.78
N GLY A 57 20.58 -0.86 -15.20
CA GLY A 57 20.55 -1.74 -14.03
C GLY A 57 20.72 -3.24 -14.34
N PRO A 58 20.46 -4.11 -13.35
CA PRO A 58 20.50 -5.57 -13.50
C PRO A 58 19.75 -6.10 -14.73
N ALA A 59 18.58 -5.55 -15.05
CA ALA A 59 17.76 -5.95 -16.20
C ALA A 59 18.54 -5.89 -17.52
N ARG A 60 19.37 -4.86 -17.70
CA ARG A 60 20.20 -4.68 -18.89
C ARG A 60 21.24 -5.79 -19.00
N LEU A 61 21.96 -6.04 -17.91
CA LEU A 61 22.99 -7.08 -17.85
C LEU A 61 22.38 -8.47 -18.05
N GLN A 62 21.28 -8.76 -17.37
CA GLN A 62 20.56 -10.03 -17.47
C GLN A 62 20.03 -10.26 -18.88
N SER A 63 19.44 -9.24 -19.50
CA SER A 63 18.99 -9.30 -20.88
C SER A 63 20.15 -9.59 -21.83
N LEU A 64 21.25 -8.82 -21.78
CA LEU A 64 22.41 -9.04 -22.65
C LEU A 64 23.05 -10.44 -22.45
N ALA A 65 22.98 -10.97 -21.23
CA ALA A 65 23.36 -12.35 -20.88
C ALA A 65 22.33 -13.42 -21.29
N GLY A 66 21.24 -13.03 -21.95
CA GLY A 66 20.29 -13.93 -22.61
C GLY A 66 18.91 -14.03 -21.98
N ALA A 67 18.64 -13.41 -20.82
CA ALA A 67 17.32 -13.47 -20.18
C ALA A 67 16.22 -13.02 -21.14
N GLU A 68 15.20 -13.84 -21.35
CA GLU A 68 14.03 -13.58 -22.20
C GLU A 68 12.86 -13.06 -21.38
N LEU A 69 12.80 -13.49 -20.12
CA LEU A 69 11.83 -13.04 -19.12
C LEU A 69 12.59 -12.46 -17.93
N ILE A 70 12.19 -11.28 -17.45
CA ILE A 70 12.58 -10.75 -16.15
C ILE A 70 11.41 -10.95 -15.18
N VAL A 71 11.67 -11.64 -14.07
CA VAL A 71 10.76 -11.71 -12.93
C VAL A 71 11.25 -10.74 -11.87
N ASN A 72 10.46 -9.72 -11.58
CA ASN A 72 10.76 -8.72 -10.58
C ASN A 72 9.74 -8.82 -9.43
N ILE A 73 10.22 -9.09 -8.21
CA ILE A 73 9.38 -9.20 -7.00
C ILE A 73 9.48 -7.92 -6.16
N ASN A 74 8.34 -7.42 -5.66
CA ASN A 74 8.22 -6.06 -5.14
C ASN A 74 7.44 -5.99 -3.83
N ALA A 75 7.82 -5.02 -3.02
CA ALA A 75 7.01 -4.41 -1.98
C ALA A 75 7.00 -2.90 -2.21
N SER A 76 6.33 -2.47 -3.28
CA SER A 76 6.26 -1.08 -3.71
C SER A 76 5.02 -0.42 -3.09
N PRO A 77 5.17 0.51 -2.12
CA PRO A 77 4.04 1.10 -1.43
C PRO A 77 3.28 2.05 -2.34
N TYR A 78 2.01 2.22 -2.05
CA TYR A 78 1.07 3.10 -2.72
C TYR A 78 1.35 4.57 -2.40
N HIS A 79 1.24 5.40 -3.44
CA HIS A 79 0.82 6.80 -3.32
C HIS A 79 0.06 7.16 -4.59
N VAL A 80 -0.74 8.22 -4.53
CA VAL A 80 -1.53 8.71 -5.66
C VAL A 80 -0.65 8.88 -6.90
N GLY A 81 -1.13 8.36 -8.04
CA GLY A 81 -0.46 8.46 -9.34
C GLY A 81 0.70 7.48 -9.58
N LYS A 82 1.18 6.76 -8.55
CA LYS A 82 2.33 5.85 -8.68
C LYS A 82 2.09 4.73 -9.70
N ALA A 83 0.87 4.21 -9.75
CA ALA A 83 0.54 3.07 -10.61
C ALA A 83 0.79 3.38 -12.10
N ALA A 84 0.41 4.58 -12.56
CA ALA A 84 0.62 5.01 -13.93
C ALA A 84 2.12 5.17 -14.25
N LEU A 85 2.85 5.86 -13.37
CA LEU A 85 4.30 6.06 -13.51
C LEU A 85 5.07 4.73 -13.53
N ARG A 86 4.69 3.79 -12.66
CA ARG A 86 5.24 2.43 -12.62
C ARG A 86 4.98 1.68 -13.93
N GLU A 87 3.75 1.73 -14.45
CA GLU A 87 3.41 1.09 -15.74
C GLU A 87 4.25 1.64 -16.89
N GLU A 88 4.36 2.95 -17.03
CA GLU A 88 5.17 3.59 -18.08
C GLU A 88 6.65 3.22 -17.99
N MET A 89 7.20 3.23 -16.76
CA MET A 89 8.58 2.81 -16.51
C MET A 89 8.80 1.36 -16.91
N LEU A 90 7.92 0.43 -16.51
CA LEU A 90 8.05 -0.99 -16.85
C LEU A 90 7.88 -1.26 -18.35
N ILE A 91 6.96 -0.56 -19.03
CA ILE A 91 6.79 -0.62 -20.49
C ILE A 91 8.09 -0.22 -21.19
N THR A 92 8.73 0.84 -20.69
CA THR A 92 10.00 1.33 -21.22
C THR A 92 11.11 0.29 -21.00
N ARG A 93 11.21 -0.30 -19.79
CA ARG A 93 12.20 -1.35 -19.48
C ARG A 93 12.02 -2.61 -20.32
N ALA A 94 10.79 -3.02 -20.61
CA ALA A 94 10.52 -4.18 -21.46
C ALA A 94 11.04 -3.96 -22.88
N ARG A 95 10.73 -2.79 -23.46
CA ARG A 95 11.18 -2.38 -24.80
C ARG A 95 12.68 -2.22 -24.90
N ASP A 96 13.27 -1.48 -23.97
CA ASP A 96 14.70 -1.18 -23.98
C ASP A 96 15.56 -2.44 -23.90
N ASN A 97 15.07 -3.46 -23.19
CA ASN A 97 15.79 -4.70 -22.96
C ASN A 97 15.33 -5.86 -23.85
N GLU A 98 14.27 -5.69 -24.64
CA GLU A 98 13.68 -6.74 -25.48
C GLU A 98 13.45 -8.03 -24.67
N VAL A 99 12.68 -7.88 -23.60
CA VAL A 99 12.31 -8.94 -22.65
C VAL A 99 10.85 -8.82 -22.28
N ILE A 100 10.26 -9.94 -21.91
CA ILE A 100 9.00 -9.93 -21.16
C ILE A 100 9.32 -9.55 -19.71
N ILE A 101 8.48 -8.74 -19.09
CA ILE A 101 8.57 -8.42 -17.66
C ILE A 101 7.35 -9.01 -16.94
N ALA A 102 7.62 -9.82 -15.92
CA ALA A 102 6.64 -10.22 -14.91
C ALA A 102 6.93 -9.47 -13.60
N TYR A 103 6.13 -8.44 -13.34
CA TYR A 103 6.20 -7.61 -12.15
C TYR A 103 5.20 -8.11 -11.11
N ASN A 104 5.69 -8.63 -9.99
CA ASN A 104 4.87 -9.11 -8.89
C ASN A 104 5.03 -8.18 -7.68
N ASN A 105 3.93 -7.69 -7.10
CA ASN A 105 3.97 -6.74 -6.01
C ASN A 105 3.05 -7.14 -4.87
N THR A 106 3.52 -6.90 -3.65
CA THR A 106 2.74 -7.07 -2.41
C THR A 106 1.43 -6.28 -2.47
N VAL A 107 0.41 -6.80 -1.82
CA VAL A 107 -0.85 -6.09 -1.53
C VAL A 107 -1.17 -6.22 -0.05
N GLY A 108 -1.70 -5.14 0.55
CA GLY A 108 -2.10 -5.11 1.96
C GLY A 108 -1.62 -3.86 2.70
N GLY A 109 -2.20 -3.58 3.86
CA GLY A 109 -1.75 -2.54 4.78
C GLY A 109 -0.70 -3.07 5.75
N GLN A 110 0.37 -2.33 5.99
CA GLN A 110 1.37 -2.58 7.03
C GLN A 110 1.71 -1.27 7.70
N ASP A 111 1.28 -1.11 8.94
CA ASP A 111 1.40 0.13 9.71
C ASP A 111 0.90 1.33 8.89
N GLU A 112 1.74 2.32 8.61
CA GLU A 112 1.38 3.51 7.83
C GLU A 112 1.33 3.28 6.31
N LEU A 113 1.90 2.17 5.82
CA LEU A 113 2.02 1.90 4.39
C LEU A 113 0.89 1.01 3.90
N VAL A 114 0.43 1.30 2.68
CA VAL A 114 -0.46 0.42 1.92
C VAL A 114 0.28 -0.03 0.68
N PHE A 115 0.26 -1.32 0.38
CA PHE A 115 0.76 -1.89 -0.87
C PHE A 115 -0.44 -2.17 -1.80
N ASP A 116 -0.34 -1.70 -3.04
CA ASP A 116 -1.47 -1.65 -3.98
C ASP A 116 -1.64 -2.94 -4.80
N GLY A 117 -0.70 -3.88 -4.73
CA GLY A 117 -0.68 -5.05 -5.61
C GLY A 117 -0.42 -4.62 -7.05
N ARG A 118 -1.40 -4.80 -7.94
CA ARG A 118 -1.31 -4.45 -9.37
C ARG A 118 -0.13 -5.12 -10.08
N GLY A 119 0.05 -6.43 -9.89
CA GLY A 119 1.03 -7.19 -10.67
C GLY A 119 0.82 -7.02 -12.18
N LEU A 120 1.88 -7.06 -12.98
CA LEU A 120 1.83 -6.80 -14.42
C LEU A 120 2.65 -7.84 -15.18
N VAL A 121 2.15 -8.20 -16.36
CA VAL A 121 2.94 -8.93 -17.37
C VAL A 121 2.97 -8.09 -18.64
N ILE A 122 4.16 -7.78 -19.13
CA ILE A 122 4.39 -6.89 -20.27
C ILE A 122 5.27 -7.61 -21.28
N ASP A 123 4.89 -7.58 -22.56
CA ASP A 123 5.68 -8.19 -23.63
C ASP A 123 6.89 -7.33 -24.05
N GLU A 124 7.73 -7.86 -24.94
CA GLU A 124 8.95 -7.20 -25.42
C GLU A 124 8.69 -5.91 -26.21
N LYS A 125 7.45 -5.71 -26.67
CA LYS A 125 7.00 -4.50 -27.37
C LYS A 125 6.34 -3.51 -26.42
N GLY A 126 6.28 -3.80 -25.13
CA GLY A 126 5.68 -2.96 -24.12
C GLY A 126 4.14 -3.04 -24.08
N ASN A 127 3.52 -4.07 -24.66
CA ASN A 127 2.08 -4.30 -24.51
C ASN A 127 1.81 -5.01 -23.18
N ILE A 128 0.80 -4.54 -22.44
CA ILE A 128 0.36 -5.20 -21.21
C ILE A 128 -0.44 -6.46 -21.58
N LEU A 129 0.11 -7.62 -21.25
CA LEU A 129 -0.55 -8.92 -21.44
C LEU A 129 -1.55 -9.22 -20.31
N ALA A 130 -1.23 -8.82 -19.09
CA ALA A 130 -2.13 -8.93 -17.95
C ALA A 130 -1.84 -7.88 -16.87
N ARG A 131 -2.90 -7.53 -16.13
CA ARG A 131 -2.86 -6.65 -14.96
C ARG A 131 -3.62 -7.30 -13.81
N GLY A 132 -2.99 -7.40 -12.65
CA GLY A 132 -3.58 -7.83 -11.40
C GLY A 132 -4.52 -6.77 -10.81
N LYS A 133 -5.37 -7.19 -9.89
CA LYS A 133 -6.29 -6.29 -9.20
C LYS A 133 -5.55 -5.25 -8.34
N ALA A 134 -6.18 -4.11 -8.13
CA ALA A 134 -5.72 -3.09 -7.19
C ALA A 134 -6.31 -3.38 -5.81
N PHE A 135 -5.49 -3.31 -4.76
CA PHE A 135 -5.90 -3.43 -3.35
C PHE A 135 -6.60 -4.76 -2.98
N GLU A 136 -6.48 -5.80 -3.82
CA GLU A 136 -7.01 -7.14 -3.59
C GLU A 136 -5.92 -8.19 -3.87
N GLU A 137 -5.89 -9.26 -3.07
CA GLU A 137 -5.07 -10.44 -3.35
C GLU A 137 -5.53 -11.11 -4.65
N ASP A 138 -4.57 -11.51 -5.47
CA ASP A 138 -4.86 -11.95 -6.83
C ASP A 138 -3.78 -12.88 -7.36
N LEU A 139 -4.20 -13.93 -8.07
CA LEU A 139 -3.32 -14.84 -8.78
C LEU A 139 -3.43 -14.59 -10.28
N VAL A 140 -2.38 -14.00 -10.85
CA VAL A 140 -2.32 -13.70 -12.28
C VAL A 140 -1.60 -14.82 -13.03
N THR A 141 -2.31 -15.47 -13.96
CA THR A 141 -1.75 -16.51 -14.84
C THR A 141 -1.81 -16.04 -16.29
N VAL A 142 -0.68 -16.16 -17.01
CA VAL A 142 -0.54 -15.74 -18.40
C VAL A 142 0.27 -16.77 -19.15
N ASP A 143 -0.19 -17.16 -20.34
CA ASP A 143 0.63 -17.89 -21.31
C ASP A 143 1.49 -16.87 -22.06
N ILE A 144 2.81 -17.06 -22.04
CA ILE A 144 3.77 -16.17 -22.69
C ILE A 144 4.40 -16.87 -23.89
N ASP A 145 4.58 -16.13 -24.98
CA ASP A 145 5.29 -16.58 -26.17
C ASP A 145 6.69 -15.96 -26.18
N ILE A 146 7.72 -16.80 -26.26
CA ILE A 146 9.13 -16.40 -26.20
C ILE A 146 9.70 -16.19 -27.60
N ASP A 147 9.12 -16.80 -28.64
CA ASP A 147 9.64 -16.76 -30.01
C ASP A 147 9.79 -15.33 -30.57
N PRO A 148 8.87 -14.38 -30.29
CA PRO A 148 9.00 -12.99 -30.74
C PRO A 148 10.27 -12.29 -30.23
N ILE A 149 10.78 -12.67 -29.06
CA ILE A 149 11.99 -12.07 -28.46
C ILE A 149 13.22 -12.36 -29.33
N TYR A 150 13.34 -13.58 -29.83
CA TYR A 150 14.45 -13.96 -30.72
C TYR A 150 14.46 -13.08 -31.98
N MET A 151 13.29 -12.88 -32.58
CA MET A 151 13.15 -12.05 -33.78
C MET A 151 13.46 -10.58 -33.50
N ALA A 152 12.97 -10.02 -32.38
CA ALA A 152 13.29 -8.65 -31.96
C ALA A 152 14.81 -8.44 -31.87
N ARG A 153 15.49 -9.33 -31.16
CA ARG A 153 16.95 -9.28 -30.93
C ARG A 153 17.78 -9.43 -32.20
N LEU A 154 17.32 -10.20 -33.18
CA LEU A 154 18.01 -10.33 -34.47
C LEU A 154 18.04 -8.99 -35.23
N HIS A 155 16.96 -8.23 -35.12
CA HIS A 155 16.75 -6.96 -35.81
C HIS A 155 17.28 -5.74 -35.06
N ASP A 156 17.69 -5.86 -33.80
CA ASP A 156 18.35 -4.77 -33.06
C ASP A 156 19.88 -4.79 -33.21
N PRO A 157 20.48 -3.91 -34.04
CA PRO A 157 21.92 -3.84 -34.20
C PRO A 157 22.65 -3.35 -32.94
N ARG A 158 22.01 -2.51 -32.12
CA ARG A 158 22.61 -1.90 -30.90
C ARG A 158 23.01 -2.97 -29.91
N ARG A 159 22.18 -4.00 -29.79
CA ARG A 159 22.38 -5.14 -28.89
C ARG A 159 23.67 -5.89 -29.15
N ARG A 160 24.09 -6.02 -30.41
CA ARG A 160 25.34 -6.72 -30.78
C ARG A 160 26.56 -5.97 -30.26
N GLU A 161 26.54 -4.64 -30.33
CA GLU A 161 27.60 -3.79 -29.82
C GLU A 161 27.65 -3.83 -28.29
N LEU A 162 26.50 -3.64 -27.63
CA LEU A 162 26.39 -3.72 -26.17
C LEU A 162 26.80 -5.08 -25.60
N LYS A 163 26.54 -6.18 -26.31
CA LYS A 163 26.96 -7.51 -25.87
C LYS A 163 28.49 -7.67 -25.89
N ARG A 164 29.20 -6.98 -26.79
CA ARG A 164 30.67 -7.05 -26.87
C ARG A 164 31.36 -6.33 -25.72
N THR A 165 30.69 -5.35 -25.12
CA THR A 165 31.23 -4.60 -23.97
C THR A 165 30.93 -5.27 -22.63
N LEU A 166 30.10 -6.31 -22.62
CA LEU A 166 29.73 -7.05 -21.42
C LEU A 166 30.90 -7.98 -20.99
N PRO A 167 31.49 -7.81 -19.79
CA PRO A 167 32.52 -8.71 -19.31
C PRO A 167 31.99 -10.12 -19.07
N ASP A 168 32.82 -11.13 -19.37
CA ASP A 168 32.51 -12.53 -19.06
C ASP A 168 32.27 -12.72 -17.55
N GLY A 169 31.24 -13.48 -17.20
CA GLY A 169 30.89 -13.75 -15.79
C GLY A 169 30.28 -12.54 -15.05
N SER A 170 29.76 -11.56 -15.79
CA SER A 170 28.98 -10.43 -15.27
C SER A 170 27.62 -10.86 -14.67
N VAL A 171 27.05 -11.96 -15.16
CA VAL A 171 25.78 -12.53 -14.67
C VAL A 171 25.96 -14.00 -14.31
N ASN A 172 25.47 -14.40 -13.14
CA ASN A 172 25.43 -15.80 -12.73
C ASN A 172 24.33 -16.54 -13.50
N VAL A 173 24.59 -17.76 -13.96
CA VAL A 173 23.61 -18.59 -14.68
C VAL A 173 23.42 -19.93 -13.99
N LEU A 174 22.16 -20.28 -13.70
CA LEU A 174 21.77 -21.53 -13.08
C LEU A 174 20.82 -22.32 -13.98
N ASP A 175 21.21 -23.50 -14.45
CA ASP A 175 20.31 -24.36 -15.21
C ASP A 175 19.52 -25.30 -14.29
N LEU A 176 18.19 -25.15 -14.27
CA LEU A 176 17.27 -26.00 -13.50
C LEU A 176 16.73 -27.18 -14.32
N GLY A 177 17.03 -27.21 -15.62
CA GLY A 177 16.58 -28.20 -16.56
C GLY A 177 15.07 -28.13 -16.85
N PRO A 178 14.51 -29.18 -17.47
CA PRO A 178 13.10 -29.21 -17.80
C PRO A 178 12.21 -29.62 -16.61
N ILE A 179 11.08 -28.93 -16.46
CA ILE A 179 9.89 -29.41 -15.76
C ILE A 179 9.06 -30.16 -16.79
N ARG A 180 9.02 -31.49 -16.68
CA ARG A 180 8.19 -32.47 -17.44
C ARG A 180 7.23 -31.84 -18.48
N LYS A 181 7.41 -32.18 -19.78
CA LYS A 181 6.60 -31.66 -20.91
C LYS A 181 5.10 -31.63 -20.58
N LYS A 182 4.52 -30.42 -20.54
CA LYS A 182 3.07 -30.22 -20.49
C LYS A 182 2.43 -30.61 -21.82
N LYS A 183 1.21 -31.16 -21.77
CA LYS A 183 0.32 -31.22 -22.95
C LYS A 183 -0.01 -29.79 -23.37
N LYS A 184 -0.09 -29.53 -24.68
CA LYS A 184 -0.61 -28.26 -25.20
C LYS A 184 -2.03 -28.06 -24.66
N THR A 185 -2.22 -27.00 -23.88
CA THR A 185 -3.53 -26.56 -23.39
C THR A 185 -4.03 -25.41 -24.26
N ALA A 186 -5.34 -25.15 -24.24
CA ALA A 186 -5.89 -23.95 -24.85
C ALA A 186 -5.27 -22.71 -24.19
N ALA A 187 -5.07 -21.64 -24.97
CA ALA A 187 -4.54 -20.38 -24.46
C ALA A 187 -5.48 -19.80 -23.39
N LEU A 188 -4.89 -19.26 -22.32
CA LEU A 188 -5.64 -18.58 -21.27
C LEU A 188 -6.39 -17.35 -21.82
N PRO A 189 -7.58 -17.05 -21.30
CA PRO A 189 -8.32 -15.86 -21.71
C PRO A 189 -7.56 -14.58 -21.33
N LYS A 190 -7.67 -13.55 -22.18
CA LYS A 190 -7.07 -12.25 -21.88
C LYS A 190 -7.72 -11.63 -20.64
N ARG A 191 -6.89 -11.21 -19.69
CA ARG A 191 -7.33 -10.53 -18.48
C ARG A 191 -7.52 -9.04 -18.75
N LYS A 192 -8.68 -8.49 -18.38
CA LYS A 192 -8.94 -7.04 -18.39
C LYS A 192 -9.22 -6.57 -16.98
N THR A 193 -8.36 -5.70 -16.45
CA THR A 193 -8.55 -5.05 -15.16
C THR A 193 -8.62 -3.54 -15.40
N PRO A 194 -9.79 -2.90 -15.16
CA PRO A 194 -9.95 -1.47 -15.39
C PRO A 194 -9.05 -0.67 -14.44
N ARG A 195 -8.75 0.57 -14.84
CA ARG A 195 -8.13 1.53 -13.94
C ARG A 195 -9.21 2.11 -13.03
N LEU A 196 -8.84 2.38 -11.79
CA LEU A 196 -9.69 3.10 -10.85
C LEU A 196 -9.51 4.60 -11.09
N GLU A 197 -10.56 5.37 -10.82
CA GLU A 197 -10.43 6.81 -10.70
C GLU A 197 -9.65 7.17 -9.43
N GLU A 198 -9.06 8.37 -9.39
CA GLU A 198 -8.18 8.78 -8.28
C GLU A 198 -8.88 8.71 -6.91
N ALA A 199 -10.11 9.21 -6.82
CA ALA A 199 -10.87 9.19 -5.57
C ALA A 199 -11.19 7.76 -5.11
N GLU A 200 -11.53 6.87 -6.05
CA GLU A 200 -11.75 5.46 -5.75
C GLU A 200 -10.45 4.78 -5.33
N GLU A 201 -9.32 5.10 -5.98
CA GLU A 201 -8.00 4.57 -5.62
C GLU A 201 -7.61 4.93 -4.18
N VAL A 202 -7.77 6.20 -3.80
CA VAL A 202 -7.51 6.67 -2.43
C VAL A 202 -8.45 6.00 -1.45
N LEU A 203 -9.75 5.92 -1.75
CA LEU A 203 -10.73 5.28 -0.87
C LEU A 203 -10.39 3.80 -0.63
N GLN A 204 -10.05 3.05 -1.68
CA GLN A 204 -9.65 1.64 -1.55
C GLN A 204 -8.38 1.48 -0.71
N ALA A 205 -7.40 2.38 -0.84
CA ALA A 205 -6.22 2.37 -0.01
C ALA A 205 -6.55 2.59 1.48
N LEU A 206 -7.42 3.58 1.79
CA LEU A 206 -7.87 3.86 3.16
C LEU A 206 -8.63 2.68 3.76
N ILE A 207 -9.53 2.05 2.99
CA ILE A 207 -10.27 0.86 3.39
C ILE A 207 -9.31 -0.29 3.68
N LEU A 208 -8.36 -0.58 2.78
CA LEU A 208 -7.41 -1.66 2.93
C LEU A 208 -6.50 -1.45 4.15
N GLY A 209 -5.95 -0.25 4.32
CA GLY A 209 -5.11 0.10 5.47
C GLY A 209 -5.86 -0.06 6.79
N THR A 210 -7.08 0.50 6.88
CA THR A 210 -7.93 0.40 8.08
C THR A 210 -8.25 -1.06 8.40
N ARG A 211 -8.70 -1.83 7.40
CA ARG A 211 -9.07 -3.24 7.56
C ARG A 211 -7.90 -4.08 8.04
N ASP A 212 -6.74 -3.92 7.40
CA ASP A 212 -5.57 -4.72 7.70
C ASP A 212 -4.98 -4.36 9.06
N TYR A 213 -4.91 -3.08 9.43
CA TYR A 213 -4.43 -2.67 10.75
C TYR A 213 -5.30 -3.27 11.86
N VAL A 214 -6.62 -3.18 11.75
CA VAL A 214 -7.56 -3.76 12.72
C VAL A 214 -7.39 -5.27 12.81
N LYS A 215 -7.46 -5.98 11.67
CA LYS A 215 -7.44 -7.44 11.65
C LYS A 215 -6.09 -8.04 12.04
N LYS A 216 -4.97 -7.49 11.56
CA LYS A 216 -3.62 -8.02 11.83
C LYS A 216 -3.22 -7.84 13.29
N ASN A 217 -3.76 -6.82 13.97
CA ASN A 217 -3.55 -6.60 15.40
C ASN A 217 -4.60 -7.29 16.29
N GLY A 218 -5.51 -8.09 15.73
CA GLY A 218 -6.49 -8.87 16.49
C GLY A 218 -7.70 -8.08 17.01
N PHE A 219 -7.86 -6.82 16.60
CA PHE A 219 -9.07 -6.05 16.91
C PHE A 219 -10.25 -6.55 16.07
N THR A 220 -11.44 -6.48 16.66
CA THR A 220 -12.69 -6.87 16.00
C THR A 220 -13.70 -5.73 15.93
N HIS A 221 -13.47 -4.64 16.67
CA HIS A 221 -14.40 -3.52 16.79
C HIS A 221 -13.63 -2.21 16.91
N VAL A 222 -14.19 -1.13 16.34
CA VAL A 222 -13.60 0.22 16.43
C VAL A 222 -14.55 1.24 17.04
N ALA A 223 -13.97 2.27 17.65
CA ALA A 223 -14.66 3.44 18.15
C ALA A 223 -14.27 4.69 17.35
N VAL A 224 -15.24 5.50 16.99
CA VAL A 224 -15.02 6.78 16.27
C VAL A 224 -15.74 7.90 16.99
N GLY A 225 -15.03 8.97 17.34
CA GLY A 225 -15.66 10.20 17.81
C GLY A 225 -16.39 10.88 16.64
N LEU A 226 -17.71 11.07 16.76
CA LEU A 226 -18.52 11.65 15.68
C LEU A 226 -18.92 13.08 16.03
N SER A 227 -18.36 14.06 15.31
CA SER A 227 -18.55 15.49 15.58
C SER A 227 -19.70 16.12 14.79
N GLY A 228 -20.20 15.45 13.75
CA GLY A 228 -21.07 16.02 12.72
C GLY A 228 -20.29 16.67 11.56
N GLY A 229 -18.97 16.79 11.68
CA GLY A 229 -18.10 17.31 10.62
C GLY A 229 -17.68 16.24 9.59
N ILE A 230 -17.21 16.72 8.43
CA ILE A 230 -16.85 15.90 7.27
C ILE A 230 -15.75 14.87 7.55
N ASP A 231 -14.72 15.21 8.33
CA ASP A 231 -13.59 14.31 8.57
C ASP A 231 -14.03 13.06 9.36
N SER A 232 -14.75 13.26 10.47
CA SER A 232 -15.29 12.15 11.27
C SER A 232 -16.33 11.33 10.49
N ALA A 233 -17.09 11.97 9.60
CA ALA A 233 -18.03 11.28 8.73
C ALA A 233 -17.33 10.37 7.71
N LEU A 234 -16.24 10.85 7.10
CA LEU A 234 -15.42 10.06 6.18
C LEU A 234 -14.77 8.88 6.90
N VAL A 235 -14.20 9.08 8.09
CA VAL A 235 -13.59 8.00 8.88
C VAL A 235 -14.62 6.94 9.25
N ALA A 236 -15.83 7.33 9.68
CA ALA A 236 -16.91 6.39 9.97
C ALA A 236 -17.34 5.60 8.72
N ALA A 237 -17.41 6.25 7.56
CA ALA A 237 -17.72 5.58 6.30
C ALA A 237 -16.63 4.58 5.87
N VAL A 238 -15.35 4.98 5.94
CA VAL A 238 -14.20 4.10 5.66
C VAL A 238 -14.19 2.90 6.60
N ALA A 239 -14.38 3.12 7.91
CA ALA A 239 -14.46 2.05 8.88
C ALA A 239 -15.60 1.08 8.55
N SER A 240 -16.77 1.59 8.14
CA SER A 240 -17.94 0.79 7.76
C SER A 240 -17.66 -0.10 6.56
N LEU A 241 -17.00 0.45 5.53
CA LEU A 241 -16.58 -0.30 4.35
C LEU A 241 -15.48 -1.33 4.66
N ALA A 242 -14.58 -1.02 5.60
CA ALA A 242 -13.47 -1.88 5.99
C ALA A 242 -13.88 -3.07 6.86
N LEU A 243 -14.81 -2.86 7.80
CA LEU A 243 -15.11 -3.80 8.89
C LEU A 243 -16.56 -4.27 8.93
N GLY A 244 -17.48 -3.57 8.24
CA GLY A 244 -18.92 -3.75 8.37
C GLY A 244 -19.50 -2.93 9.54
N SER A 245 -20.72 -2.44 9.36
CA SER A 245 -21.38 -1.52 10.30
C SER A 245 -21.57 -2.06 11.71
N ASN A 246 -21.68 -3.38 11.87
CA ASN A 246 -21.82 -4.06 13.17
C ASN A 246 -20.55 -4.00 14.03
N ASN A 247 -19.39 -3.72 13.43
CA ASN A 247 -18.09 -3.73 14.10
C ASN A 247 -17.60 -2.31 14.45
N ILE A 248 -18.52 -1.35 14.51
CA ILE A 248 -18.23 0.07 14.72
C ILE A 248 -19.20 0.64 15.75
N THR A 249 -18.66 1.43 16.67
CA THR A 249 -19.46 2.29 17.54
C THR A 249 -19.02 3.74 17.34
N CYS A 250 -19.93 4.57 16.83
CA CYS A 250 -19.74 6.02 16.81
C CYS A 250 -20.14 6.62 18.17
N VAL A 251 -19.41 7.63 18.62
CA VAL A 251 -19.64 8.29 19.92
C VAL A 251 -19.80 9.78 19.70
N ALA A 252 -21.01 10.30 19.91
CA ALA A 252 -21.29 11.73 19.95
C ALA A 252 -21.01 12.28 21.35
N MET A 253 -20.22 13.35 21.45
CA MET A 253 -19.77 13.92 22.73
C MET A 253 -20.05 15.42 22.82
N PRO A 254 -21.35 15.82 22.86
CA PRO A 254 -21.74 17.22 22.81
C PRO A 254 -21.34 17.96 24.09
N SER A 255 -20.99 19.23 23.93
CA SER A 255 -20.84 20.19 25.02
C SER A 255 -21.91 21.28 24.94
N ARG A 256 -21.93 22.20 25.91
CA ARG A 256 -22.77 23.42 25.85
C ARG A 256 -22.60 24.27 24.58
N TYR A 257 -21.51 24.10 23.82
CA TYR A 257 -21.24 24.83 22.59
C TYR A 257 -21.61 24.05 21.32
N THR A 258 -22.00 22.78 21.45
CA THR A 258 -22.36 21.95 20.30
C THR A 258 -23.69 22.40 19.71
N SER A 259 -23.71 22.65 18.40
CA SER A 259 -24.93 23.05 17.69
C SER A 259 -25.90 21.87 17.56
N LYS A 260 -27.19 22.17 17.41
CA LYS A 260 -28.21 21.12 17.20
C LYS A 260 -27.98 20.39 15.87
N GLU A 261 -27.54 21.13 14.86
CA GLU A 261 -27.24 20.63 13.52
C GLU A 261 -26.16 19.55 13.57
N SER A 262 -25.09 19.76 14.36
CA SER A 262 -24.00 18.78 14.51
C SER A 262 -24.49 17.43 15.05
N VAL A 263 -25.44 17.46 15.98
CA VAL A 263 -26.05 16.25 16.55
C VAL A 263 -26.95 15.56 15.53
N ILE A 264 -27.77 16.33 14.81
CA ILE A 264 -28.66 15.82 13.76
C ILE A 264 -27.86 15.14 12.65
N ASP A 265 -26.75 15.75 12.20
CA ASP A 265 -25.90 15.20 11.15
C ASP A 265 -25.21 13.90 11.60
N ALA A 266 -24.75 13.84 12.85
CA ALA A 266 -24.18 12.63 13.43
C ALA A 266 -25.20 11.48 13.51
N GLU A 267 -26.43 11.77 13.94
CA GLU A 267 -27.54 10.80 13.98
C GLU A 267 -27.93 10.32 12.58
N ALA A 268 -28.02 11.26 11.62
CA ALA A 268 -28.36 10.95 10.24
C ALA A 268 -27.32 10.04 9.59
N LEU A 269 -26.03 10.33 9.77
CA LEU A 269 -24.95 9.50 9.25
C LEU A 269 -24.98 8.09 9.86
N ALA A 270 -25.08 7.99 11.19
CA ALA A 270 -25.11 6.70 11.87
C ALA A 270 -26.29 5.84 11.39
N LYS A 271 -27.47 6.46 11.22
CA LYS A 271 -28.66 5.80 10.67
C LYS A 271 -28.43 5.31 9.23
N ASN A 272 -27.87 6.16 8.37
CA ASN A 272 -27.64 5.84 6.95
C ASN A 272 -26.63 4.70 6.77
N LEU A 273 -25.60 4.66 7.62
CA LEU A 273 -24.57 3.61 7.60
C LEU A 273 -24.96 2.35 8.40
N GLY A 274 -26.08 2.39 9.15
CA GLY A 274 -26.49 1.31 10.05
C GLY A 274 -25.52 1.06 11.19
N ILE A 275 -24.83 2.10 11.67
CA ILE A 275 -23.82 2.04 12.73
C ILE A 275 -24.45 2.41 14.08
N LYS A 276 -23.99 1.75 15.15
CA LYS A 276 -24.40 2.11 16.51
C LYS A 276 -23.85 3.49 16.89
N LEU A 277 -24.74 4.41 17.29
CA LEU A 277 -24.38 5.71 17.87
C LEU A 277 -24.65 5.70 19.37
N VAL A 278 -23.67 6.15 20.16
CA VAL A 278 -23.79 6.38 21.60
C VAL A 278 -23.53 7.85 21.88
N THR A 279 -24.38 8.49 22.68
CA THR A 279 -24.22 9.89 23.06
C THR A 279 -23.75 9.98 24.51
N ILE A 280 -22.59 10.61 24.74
CA ILE A 280 -22.00 10.85 26.06
C ILE A 280 -21.68 12.35 26.18
N PRO A 281 -22.61 13.17 26.69
CA PRO A 281 -22.37 14.60 26.87
C PRO A 281 -21.17 14.86 27.80
N ILE A 282 -20.33 15.85 27.46
CA ILE A 282 -19.14 16.17 28.25
C ILE A 282 -19.39 17.27 29.29
N GLU A 283 -20.60 17.82 29.32
CA GLU A 283 -20.94 19.05 30.04
C GLU A 283 -20.65 18.98 31.55
N ASP A 284 -21.02 17.87 32.20
CA ASP A 284 -20.79 17.70 33.64
C ASP A 284 -19.30 17.64 33.96
N THR A 285 -18.55 16.84 33.20
CA THR A 285 -17.08 16.70 33.37
C THR A 285 -16.37 18.02 33.08
N PHE A 286 -16.77 18.71 32.02
CA PHE A 286 -16.20 20.00 31.65
C PHE A 286 -16.46 21.06 32.73
N SER A 287 -17.67 21.09 33.29
CA SER A 287 -18.02 21.97 34.41
C SER A 287 -17.14 21.72 35.64
N GLN A 288 -16.84 20.46 35.96
CA GLN A 288 -15.93 20.13 37.07
C GLN A 288 -14.49 20.56 36.78
N TYR A 289 -14.01 20.39 35.54
CA TYR A 289 -12.69 20.88 35.13
C TYR A 289 -12.58 22.40 35.28
N LEU A 290 -13.57 23.15 34.79
CA LEU A 290 -13.62 24.60 34.93
C LEU A 290 -13.64 25.02 36.41
N LYS A 291 -14.40 24.32 37.25
CA LYS A 291 -14.43 24.58 38.70
C LYS A 291 -13.08 24.33 39.35
N MET A 292 -12.40 23.24 38.99
CA MET A 292 -11.07 22.89 39.48
C MET A 292 -10.01 23.92 39.08
N MET A 293 -10.09 24.43 37.84
CA MET A 293 -9.13 25.39 37.29
C MET A 293 -9.43 26.84 37.68
N LYS A 294 -10.64 27.13 38.18
CA LYS A 294 -11.08 28.48 38.56
C LYS A 294 -10.08 29.26 39.43
N PRO A 295 -9.41 28.67 40.45
CA PRO A 295 -8.42 29.40 41.22
C PRO A 295 -7.16 29.74 40.40
N ALA A 296 -6.71 28.82 39.54
CA ALA A 296 -5.52 29.00 38.70
C ALA A 296 -5.75 30.00 37.56
N PHE A 297 -6.98 30.07 37.03
CA PHE A 297 -7.36 30.96 35.92
C PHE A 297 -7.99 32.28 36.40
N LYS A 298 -7.79 32.65 37.67
CA LYS A 298 -8.38 33.86 38.23
C LYS A 298 -7.88 35.10 37.50
N GLY A 299 -8.81 35.89 36.95
CA GLY A 299 -8.50 37.15 36.28
C GLY A 299 -8.12 37.01 34.80
N THR A 300 -8.13 35.79 34.25
CA THR A 300 -7.98 35.58 32.81
C THR A 300 -9.35 35.53 32.11
N LYS A 301 -9.34 35.68 30.78
CA LYS A 301 -10.50 35.40 29.93
C LYS A 301 -10.36 33.97 29.36
N PRO A 302 -11.47 33.25 29.11
CA PRO A 302 -11.40 31.97 28.42
C PRO A 302 -10.70 32.09 27.06
N ASN A 303 -9.90 31.08 26.72
CA ASN A 303 -9.16 31.00 25.47
C ASN A 303 -9.00 29.52 25.03
N GLU A 304 -7.97 29.23 24.23
CA GLU A 304 -7.69 27.88 23.70
C GLU A 304 -7.51 26.85 24.82
N ALA A 305 -7.17 27.26 26.04
CA ALA A 305 -7.03 26.34 27.17
C ALA A 305 -8.35 25.61 27.48
N GLU A 306 -9.47 26.35 27.58
CA GLU A 306 -10.80 25.77 27.85
C GLU A 306 -11.32 24.94 26.67
N GLU A 307 -11.00 25.32 25.44
CA GLU A 307 -11.33 24.54 24.23
C GLU A 307 -10.57 23.20 24.22
N ASN A 308 -9.26 23.24 24.47
CA ASN A 308 -8.41 22.06 24.56
C ASN A 308 -8.81 21.12 25.71
N MET A 309 -9.38 21.63 26.82
CA MET A 309 -9.93 20.78 27.88
C MET A 309 -11.10 19.93 27.37
N GLN A 310 -11.99 20.49 26.55
CA GLN A 310 -13.09 19.72 25.97
C GLN A 310 -12.58 18.59 25.07
N ALA A 311 -11.59 18.87 24.22
CA ALA A 311 -10.99 17.86 23.35
C ALA A 311 -10.37 16.71 24.17
N ARG A 312 -9.62 17.02 25.25
CA ARG A 312 -9.03 15.99 26.14
C ARG A 312 -10.07 15.16 26.89
N ILE A 313 -11.19 15.77 27.30
CA ILE A 313 -12.30 15.02 27.91
C ILE A 313 -12.86 14.01 26.91
N ARG A 314 -13.03 14.41 25.64
CA ARG A 314 -13.49 13.51 24.57
C ARG A 314 -12.52 12.35 24.32
N GLY A 315 -11.23 12.65 24.22
CA GLY A 315 -10.17 11.63 24.11
C GLY A 315 -10.23 10.62 25.26
N ASN A 316 -10.36 11.10 26.50
CA ASN A 316 -10.50 10.22 27.67
C ASN A 316 -11.74 9.33 27.62
N ILE A 317 -12.87 9.81 27.10
CA ILE A 317 -14.09 9.00 26.95
C ILE A 317 -13.85 7.88 25.93
N LEU A 318 -13.30 8.19 24.75
CA LEU A 318 -12.99 7.20 23.72
C LEU A 318 -11.99 6.15 24.23
N MET A 319 -10.95 6.59 24.92
CA MET A 319 -9.96 5.70 25.53
C MET A 319 -10.53 4.87 26.68
N ALA A 320 -11.47 5.39 27.46
CA ALA A 320 -12.17 4.61 28.47
C ALA A 320 -13.01 3.47 27.84
N LEU A 321 -13.69 3.75 26.72
CA LEU A 321 -14.42 2.73 25.95
C LEU A 321 -13.45 1.70 25.35
N SER A 322 -12.35 2.15 24.75
CA SER A 322 -11.28 1.29 24.23
C SER A 322 -10.76 0.34 25.30
N ASN A 323 -10.35 0.87 26.45
CA ASN A 323 -9.82 0.08 27.55
C ASN A 323 -10.84 -0.90 28.14
N LYS A 324 -12.12 -0.50 28.19
CA LYS A 324 -13.19 -1.35 28.75
C LYS A 324 -13.55 -2.52 27.83
N PHE A 325 -13.57 -2.29 26.53
CA PHE A 325 -14.12 -3.24 25.55
C PHE A 325 -13.10 -3.81 24.56
N GLY A 326 -11.85 -3.37 24.62
CA GLY A 326 -10.79 -3.78 23.69
C GLY A 326 -10.99 -3.23 22.27
N TRP A 327 -11.63 -2.08 22.11
CA TRP A 327 -11.88 -1.45 20.80
C TRP A 327 -10.69 -0.62 20.35
N LEU A 328 -10.43 -0.55 19.04
CA LEU A 328 -9.47 0.39 18.50
C LEU A 328 -10.13 1.76 18.28
N VAL A 329 -9.54 2.84 18.79
CA VAL A 329 -10.01 4.21 18.50
C VAL A 329 -9.43 4.64 17.15
N LEU A 330 -10.28 5.16 16.27
CA LEU A 330 -9.86 5.80 15.03
C LEU A 330 -9.91 7.32 15.21
N THR A 331 -8.77 7.97 15.06
CA THR A 331 -8.66 9.43 15.06
C THR A 331 -9.16 9.99 13.72
N THR A 332 -9.55 11.26 13.72
CA THR A 332 -10.21 11.90 12.56
C THR A 332 -9.47 13.14 12.07
N GLY A 333 -8.22 13.35 12.50
CA GLY A 333 -7.41 14.48 12.06
C GLY A 333 -6.94 14.31 10.62
N ASN A 334 -6.98 15.39 9.83
CA ASN A 334 -6.54 15.38 8.43
C ASN A 334 -5.11 15.96 8.27
N LYS A 335 -4.54 15.79 7.07
CA LYS A 335 -3.15 16.19 6.80
C LYS A 335 -2.93 17.70 6.93
N SER A 336 -3.92 18.52 6.59
CA SER A 336 -3.83 19.99 6.70
C SER A 336 -3.75 20.43 8.16
N GLU A 337 -4.61 19.86 9.00
CA GLU A 337 -4.61 20.10 10.45
C GLU A 337 -3.28 19.70 11.10
N MET A 338 -2.79 18.49 10.79
CA MET A 338 -1.50 18.01 11.31
C MET A 338 -0.33 18.88 10.85
N SER A 339 -0.39 19.42 9.62
CA SER A 339 0.71 20.22 9.06
C SER A 339 0.87 21.57 9.76
N VAL A 340 -0.22 22.20 10.18
CA VAL A 340 -0.20 23.51 10.85
C VAL A 340 -0.37 23.41 12.37
N GLY A 341 -0.46 22.19 12.91
CA GLY A 341 -0.66 21.94 14.34
C GLY A 341 -2.07 22.32 14.83
N TYR A 342 -3.06 22.33 13.95
CA TYR A 342 -4.45 22.64 14.30
C TYR A 342 -5.15 21.40 14.90
N ALA A 343 -4.62 20.94 16.03
CA ALA A 343 -5.09 19.75 16.75
C ALA A 343 -4.74 19.85 18.24
N THR A 344 -5.47 19.13 19.07
CA THR A 344 -5.22 19.05 20.51
C THR A 344 -4.48 17.77 20.87
N LEU A 345 -3.23 17.89 21.31
CA LEU A 345 -2.49 16.77 21.92
C LEU A 345 -3.30 16.15 23.06
N TYR A 346 -3.47 14.82 22.98
CA TYR A 346 -4.27 13.99 23.89
C TYR A 346 -5.78 14.29 23.86
N GLY A 347 -6.26 14.97 22.82
CA GLY A 347 -7.68 15.20 22.56
C GLY A 347 -8.14 14.49 21.29
N ASP A 348 -8.16 15.21 20.18
CA ASP A 348 -8.48 14.67 18.84
C ASP A 348 -7.38 13.74 18.28
N MET A 349 -6.16 13.84 18.82
CA MET A 349 -5.02 12.96 18.54
C MET A 349 -4.92 11.74 19.46
N ALA A 350 -5.86 11.54 20.40
CA ALA A 350 -5.80 10.49 21.42
C ALA A 350 -6.27 9.11 20.94
#